data_AF-A0A240PLP3-F1
#
_entry.id   AF-A0A240PLP3-F1
#
_cell.length_a   1.000
_cell.length_b   1.000
_cell.length_c   1.000
_cell.angle_alpha   90.00
_cell.angle_beta   90.00
_cell.angle_gamma   90.00
#
_symmetry.space_group_name_H-M   'P 1'
#
loop_
_entity.id
_entity.type
_entity.pdbx_description
1 polymer ?
#
loop_
_entity_poly.entity_id
_entity_poly.type
_entity_poly.pdbx_seq_one_letter_code
_entity_poly.pdbx_strand_id
1 'polypeptide(L)'
;MPTIIALDVSLSMSRPIPNQTTSGGGPGSSGSENVLTYHQLAIQGINYILDHLSKHARLEFVSLIIYSSLYEVLVDFTRDYDAIRQALHKIEHYDKTSLENVLVAVNNAFKTHWGSQNYCQIIFITDCGVGMGPSSLKNTIINIQTYKAACVAAAAAATAAAATDGAKVAAAAIGGTNSAAVPQPSENQWVGFSYPSKLSFMCLGSLATDSAFRCGTKLYQQLLDVSGQKGQLFIPRMKMKHEESAGDGEASPNTGDDGEDTLRQLTRASSLEVFETMCDTNYRQFEATLRCGGYFRLEDPITVWPAPLPYTARDVLGAETTKLMSRRLEVCGFVRMADIGSPMSVSRHLILPRSITTTSGSAEQTEGGKAAVNSALKNGHGHSSAEERLEADIKAFYAKSDTGEHHQHDEHHGLDGADVSKESVCVLLHGALKVENMAALVLLGDNWYGFIYSYADGKKKWNLMLNVLPPGNDVVPWLGDLRYLGTLEDAFPGENPSFPIKADKRSYSQTIVVWIRQSSLQSDIQKVLRHAKKLPEKTQHFYKELNRIRRAALSLGFVELLEGLANIFEREISTLPLSASPDCSMQLTHAAMELRKTNNRDLKSIIHALPTQYNQLG
;
A
#
# COMPACT_ATOMS: atom_id res chain seq x y z
N MET A 1 10.38 1.37 -0.13
CA MET A 1 9.99 2.65 -0.72
C MET A 1 11.06 3.01 -1.71
N PRO A 2 10.69 3.47 -2.90
CA PRO A 2 11.64 4.00 -3.86
C PRO A 2 11.61 5.54 -3.93
N THR A 3 12.77 6.07 -4.26
CA THR A 3 13.05 7.48 -4.47
C THR A 3 13.51 7.70 -5.91
N ILE A 4 12.99 8.74 -6.57
CA ILE A 4 13.53 9.22 -7.84
C ILE A 4 14.13 10.61 -7.59
N ILE A 5 15.41 10.77 -7.94
CA ILE A 5 16.11 12.05 -7.95
C ILE A 5 16.13 12.55 -9.38
N ALA A 6 15.47 13.68 -9.63
CA ALA A 6 15.46 14.37 -10.91
C ALA A 6 16.33 15.63 -10.80
N LEU A 7 17.47 15.65 -11.50
CA LEU A 7 18.41 16.76 -11.50
C LEU A 7 18.27 17.62 -12.76
N ASP A 8 18.05 18.91 -12.58
CA ASP A 8 18.10 19.90 -13.65
C ASP A 8 19.55 20.08 -14.12
N VAL A 9 19.76 19.92 -15.43
CA VAL A 9 21.06 20.06 -16.09
C VAL A 9 21.04 21.12 -17.20
N SER A 10 20.03 21.99 -17.18
CA SER A 10 19.94 23.11 -18.14
C SER A 10 21.03 24.16 -17.93
N LEU A 11 21.25 25.03 -18.93
CA LEU A 11 22.31 26.05 -18.90
C LEU A 11 22.20 26.96 -17.68
N SER A 12 21.01 27.18 -17.12
CA SER A 12 20.82 28.04 -15.94
C SER A 12 21.49 27.49 -14.68
N MET A 13 21.69 26.16 -14.60
CA MET A 13 22.39 25.49 -13.51
C MET A 13 23.93 25.67 -13.57
N SER A 14 24.46 26.07 -14.72
CA SER A 14 25.89 26.40 -14.88
C SER A 14 26.25 27.79 -14.34
N ARG A 15 25.23 28.60 -13.97
CA ARG A 15 25.46 29.96 -13.46
C ARG A 15 26.26 29.91 -12.14
N PRO A 16 27.20 30.84 -11.94
CA PRO A 16 27.87 30.98 -10.67
C PRO A 16 26.89 31.48 -9.61
N ILE A 17 27.05 31.01 -8.37
CA ILE A 17 26.27 31.53 -7.25
C ILE A 17 26.71 32.99 -7.01
N PRO A 18 25.77 33.95 -6.92
CA PRO A 18 26.09 35.37 -6.72
C PRO A 18 26.93 35.65 -5.46
N ASN A 19 27.83 36.63 -5.55
CA ASN A 19 28.60 37.23 -4.44
C ASN A 19 29.41 36.24 -3.57
N GLN A 20 30.20 35.35 -4.18
CA GLN A 20 31.13 34.50 -3.44
C GLN A 20 32.22 35.35 -2.77
N THR A 21 32.33 35.30 -1.43
CA THR A 21 33.42 35.95 -0.70
C THR A 21 34.72 35.22 -1.02
N THR A 22 35.58 35.84 -1.83
CA THR A 22 36.98 35.44 -2.03
C THR A 22 37.71 35.58 -0.71
N SER A 23 37.79 34.49 0.05
CA SER A 23 38.67 34.43 1.23
C SER A 23 40.12 34.29 0.77
N GLY A 24 40.78 35.43 0.59
CA GLY A 24 42.24 35.57 0.60
C GLY A 24 42.95 35.20 -0.71
N GLY A 25 43.33 36.22 -1.49
CA GLY A 25 44.30 36.08 -2.57
C GLY A 25 45.03 37.39 -2.82
N GLY A 26 46.24 37.52 -2.28
CA GLY A 26 47.16 38.61 -2.65
C GLY A 26 47.49 38.59 -4.15
N PRO A 27 48.00 39.71 -4.69
CA PRO A 27 48.20 39.86 -6.13
C PRO A 27 49.34 38.94 -6.59
N GLY A 28 49.00 37.80 -7.19
CA GLY A 28 50.01 36.88 -7.76
C GLY A 28 49.60 35.44 -8.06
N SER A 29 48.41 34.97 -7.69
CA SER A 29 48.00 33.58 -7.96
C SER A 29 47.29 33.45 -9.32
N SER A 30 47.99 32.91 -10.31
CA SER A 30 47.42 32.43 -11.57
C SER A 30 46.87 31.01 -11.36
N GLY A 31 45.63 30.89 -10.90
CA GLY A 31 44.91 29.63 -10.82
C GLY A 31 43.42 29.90 -10.83
N SER A 32 42.67 29.25 -11.72
CA SER A 32 41.21 29.34 -11.80
C SER A 32 40.57 29.00 -10.44
N GLU A 33 40.23 30.03 -9.67
CA GLU A 33 39.53 29.88 -8.39
C GLU A 33 38.16 29.21 -8.65
N ASN A 34 37.86 28.12 -7.94
CA ASN A 34 36.67 27.28 -8.14
C ASN A 34 35.38 28.06 -7.84
N VAL A 35 34.85 28.76 -8.85
CA VAL A 35 33.55 29.44 -8.77
C VAL A 35 32.47 28.37 -8.58
N LEU A 36 31.80 28.40 -7.43
CA LEU A 36 30.74 27.44 -7.09
C LEU A 36 29.51 27.70 -7.97
N THR A 37 29.09 26.71 -8.75
CA THR A 37 27.87 26.79 -9.59
C THR A 37 26.67 26.15 -8.90
N TYR A 38 25.45 26.48 -9.35
CA TYR A 38 24.24 25.82 -8.86
C TYR A 38 24.28 24.30 -9.07
N HIS A 39 24.84 23.84 -10.19
CA HIS A 39 25.03 22.43 -10.46
C HIS A 39 25.99 21.74 -9.47
N GLN A 40 27.13 22.37 -9.15
CA GLN A 40 28.05 21.83 -8.14
C GLN A 40 27.40 21.74 -6.76
N LEU A 41 26.56 22.72 -6.41
CA LEU A 41 25.76 22.70 -5.19
C LEU A 41 24.73 21.56 -5.19
N ALA A 42 24.08 21.33 -6.34
CA ALA A 42 23.15 20.23 -6.53
C ALA A 42 23.84 18.87 -6.34
N ILE A 43 25.02 18.66 -6.93
CA ILE A 43 25.81 17.42 -6.75
C ILE A 43 26.15 17.22 -5.27
N GLN A 44 26.58 18.27 -4.56
CA GLN A 44 26.87 18.19 -3.12
C GLN A 44 25.62 17.80 -2.31
N GLY A 45 24.46 18.37 -2.65
CA GLY A 45 23.18 18.02 -2.03
C GLY A 45 22.74 16.58 -2.32
N ILE A 46 22.93 16.07 -3.54
CA ILE A 46 22.63 14.68 -3.89
C ILE A 46 23.53 13.73 -3.09
N ASN A 47 24.84 14.02 -3.02
CA ASN A 47 25.75 13.22 -2.20
C ASN A 47 25.32 13.19 -0.73
N TYR A 48 24.89 14.32 -0.18
CA TYR A 48 24.32 14.36 1.18
C TYR A 48 23.08 13.46 1.33
N ILE A 49 22.15 13.50 0.37
CA ILE A 49 20.97 12.61 0.36
C ILE A 49 21.40 11.14 0.35
N LEU A 50 22.33 10.77 -0.54
CA LEU A 50 22.82 9.39 -0.66
C LEU A 50 23.52 8.93 0.64
N ASP A 51 24.31 9.80 1.27
CA ASP A 51 24.95 9.52 2.55
C ASP A 51 23.91 9.33 3.66
N HIS A 52 22.90 10.20 3.72
CA HIS A 52 21.80 10.08 4.67
C HIS A 52 21.03 8.76 4.49
N LEU A 53 20.68 8.40 3.25
CA LEU A 53 19.99 7.15 2.94
C LEU A 53 20.88 5.93 3.28
N SER A 54 22.18 5.99 3.05
CA SER A 54 23.11 4.92 3.40
C SER A 54 23.19 4.64 4.91
N LYS A 55 22.92 5.65 5.75
CA LYS A 55 22.93 5.54 7.21
C LYS A 55 21.56 5.18 7.77
N HIS A 56 20.52 5.85 7.29
CA HIS A 56 19.19 5.82 7.91
C HIS A 56 18.14 5.06 7.09
N ALA A 57 18.37 4.74 5.82
CA ALA A 57 17.36 4.12 4.96
C ALA A 57 17.95 3.18 3.90
N ARG A 58 18.87 2.28 4.30
CA ARG A 58 19.63 1.37 3.42
C ARG A 58 18.82 0.49 2.47
N LEU A 59 17.55 0.29 2.74
CA LEU A 59 16.65 -0.55 1.94
C LEU A 59 15.95 0.23 0.82
N GLU A 60 16.13 1.55 0.78
CA GLU A 60 15.54 2.48 -0.19
C GLU A 60 16.18 2.29 -1.57
N PHE A 61 15.35 2.10 -2.59
CA PHE A 61 15.80 2.10 -3.98
C PHE A 61 15.83 3.52 -4.50
N VAL A 62 16.93 3.92 -5.15
CA VAL A 62 17.09 5.26 -5.70
C VAL A 62 17.34 5.15 -7.21
N SER A 63 16.66 5.98 -7.99
CA SER A 63 16.94 6.20 -9.42
C SER A 63 17.37 7.65 -9.64
N LEU A 64 18.29 7.86 -10.59
CA LEU A 64 18.76 9.18 -11.00
C LEU A 64 18.33 9.47 -12.44
N ILE A 65 17.56 10.54 -12.61
CA ILE A 65 17.12 11.08 -13.90
C ILE A 65 17.70 12.48 -14.03
N ILE A 66 18.29 12.79 -15.18
CA ILE A 66 18.71 14.14 -15.52
C ILE A 66 17.74 14.73 -16.54
N TYR A 67 17.50 16.05 -16.48
CA TYR A 67 16.59 16.69 -17.42
C TYR A 67 17.01 18.12 -17.83
N SER A 68 16.71 18.44 -19.08
CA SER A 68 16.75 19.76 -19.70
C SER A 68 15.53 19.85 -20.63
N SER A 69 15.71 19.98 -21.96
CA SER A 69 14.61 19.93 -22.92
C SER A 69 14.11 18.49 -23.14
N LEU A 70 15.05 17.56 -23.05
CA LEU A 70 14.85 16.11 -22.98
C LEU A 70 15.23 15.61 -21.58
N TYR A 71 14.92 14.35 -21.31
CA TYR A 71 15.33 13.67 -20.08
C TYR A 71 16.11 12.40 -20.43
N GLU A 72 16.95 11.96 -19.50
CA GLU A 72 17.67 10.69 -19.57
C GLU A 72 17.65 10.02 -18.20
N VAL A 73 17.34 8.72 -18.17
CA VAL A 73 17.46 7.90 -16.97
C VAL A 73 18.91 7.43 -16.88
N LEU A 74 19.72 8.16 -16.11
CA LEU A 74 21.15 7.92 -16.01
C LEU A 74 21.46 6.68 -15.16
N VAL A 75 20.68 6.46 -14.09
CA VAL A 75 20.76 5.27 -13.25
C VAL A 75 19.35 4.79 -12.91
N ASP A 76 19.04 3.55 -13.28
CA ASP A 76 17.79 2.88 -12.91
C ASP A 76 17.75 2.54 -11.41
N PHE A 77 16.60 2.13 -10.88
CA PHE A 77 16.39 1.86 -9.46
C PHE A 77 17.43 0.89 -8.88
N THR A 78 18.27 1.41 -7.99
CA THR A 78 19.36 0.66 -7.36
C THR A 78 19.47 0.97 -5.87
N ARG A 79 20.10 0.05 -5.13
CA ARG A 79 20.57 0.27 -3.74
C ARG A 79 22.07 0.56 -3.69
N ASP A 80 22.76 0.41 -4.81
CA ASP A 80 24.15 0.79 -4.96
C ASP A 80 24.24 2.30 -5.19
N TYR A 81 24.43 3.03 -4.09
CA TYR A 81 24.55 4.49 -4.14
C TYR A 81 25.88 4.95 -4.74
N ASP A 82 26.91 4.09 -4.78
CA ASP A 82 28.19 4.43 -5.41
C ASP A 82 28.08 4.51 -6.93
N ALA A 83 27.25 3.65 -7.54
CA ALA A 83 26.92 3.75 -8.97
C ALA A 83 26.30 5.12 -9.31
N ILE A 84 25.45 5.65 -8.44
CA ILE A 84 24.84 6.98 -8.60
C ILE A 84 25.91 8.08 -8.47
N ARG A 85 26.80 7.99 -7.47
CA ARG A 85 27.91 8.95 -7.31
C ARG A 85 28.81 9.00 -8.53
N GLN A 86 29.16 7.85 -9.10
CA GLN A 86 29.98 7.76 -10.31
C GLN A 86 29.29 8.40 -11.53
N ALA A 87 27.96 8.25 -11.63
CA ALA A 87 27.17 8.85 -12.69
C ALA A 87 27.11 10.38 -12.57
N LEU A 88 27.01 10.94 -11.36
CA LEU A 88 26.96 12.40 -11.11
C LEU A 88 28.19 13.14 -11.63
N HIS A 89 29.37 12.50 -11.61
CA HIS A 89 30.62 13.13 -12.08
C HIS A 89 30.72 13.29 -13.60
N LYS A 90 29.86 12.62 -14.37
CA LYS A 90 29.90 12.58 -15.84
C LYS A 90 28.80 13.41 -16.50
N ILE A 91 28.09 14.24 -15.73
CA ILE A 91 26.95 14.99 -16.22
C ILE A 91 27.39 16.20 -17.03
N GLU A 92 26.84 16.33 -18.24
CA GLU A 92 27.00 17.50 -19.10
C GLU A 92 25.84 18.48 -18.93
N HIS A 93 26.08 19.74 -19.33
CA HIS A 93 25.06 20.78 -19.35
C HIS A 93 24.38 20.85 -20.72
N TYR A 94 23.05 20.99 -20.70
CA TYR A 94 22.22 21.11 -21.89
C TYR A 94 21.44 22.42 -21.90
N ASP A 95 20.54 22.57 -22.87
CA ASP A 95 19.86 23.81 -23.25
C ASP A 95 18.92 24.43 -22.19
N LYS A 96 17.64 24.03 -22.14
CA LYS A 96 16.57 24.69 -21.40
C LYS A 96 15.77 23.69 -20.57
N THR A 97 15.35 24.09 -19.38
CA THR A 97 14.51 23.24 -18.53
C THR A 97 13.11 22.98 -19.12
N SER A 98 12.67 21.72 -19.10
CA SER A 98 11.33 21.27 -19.48
C SER A 98 10.78 20.29 -18.45
N LEU A 99 10.02 20.83 -17.49
CA LEU A 99 9.53 20.05 -16.36
C LEU A 99 8.46 19.01 -16.75
N GLU A 100 7.62 19.30 -17.75
CA GLU A 100 6.54 18.38 -18.17
C GLU A 100 7.08 17.05 -18.69
N ASN A 101 8.11 17.10 -19.54
CA ASN A 101 8.73 15.90 -20.12
C ASN A 101 9.30 14.98 -19.04
N VAL A 102 10.01 15.55 -18.06
CA VAL A 102 10.55 14.77 -16.94
C VAL A 102 9.46 14.27 -15.99
N LEU A 103 8.38 15.02 -15.78
CA LEU A 103 7.24 14.55 -14.98
C LEU A 103 6.54 13.33 -15.62
N VAL A 104 6.38 13.33 -16.95
CA VAL A 104 5.90 12.15 -17.70
C VAL A 104 6.89 10.98 -17.60
N ALA A 105 8.20 11.26 -17.74
CA ALA A 105 9.25 10.26 -17.61
C ALA A 105 9.24 9.58 -16.23
N VAL A 106 9.23 10.37 -15.17
CA VAL A 106 9.17 9.91 -13.77
C VAL A 106 7.94 9.03 -13.55
N ASN A 107 6.78 9.44 -14.08
CA ASN A 107 5.54 8.66 -14.00
C ASN A 107 5.69 7.28 -14.67
N ASN A 108 6.28 7.24 -15.87
CA ASN A 108 6.42 6.00 -16.64
C ASN A 108 7.49 5.08 -16.05
N ALA A 109 8.64 5.64 -15.65
CA ALA A 109 9.72 4.91 -14.99
C ALA A 109 9.24 4.26 -13.70
N PHE A 110 8.54 5.02 -12.84
CA PHE A 110 8.00 4.45 -11.60
C PHE A 110 6.97 3.35 -11.85
N LYS A 111 5.97 3.61 -12.72
CA LYS A 111 4.89 2.64 -13.01
C LYS A 111 5.40 1.33 -13.58
N THR A 112 6.44 1.39 -14.41
CA THR A 112 7.02 0.20 -15.05
C THR A 112 7.69 -0.71 -14.03
N HIS A 113 8.39 -0.14 -13.03
CA HIS A 113 9.12 -0.93 -12.02
C HIS A 113 8.28 -1.29 -10.80
N TRP A 114 7.41 -0.38 -10.34
CA TRP A 114 6.73 -0.47 -9.05
C TRP A 114 5.20 -0.50 -9.17
N GLY A 115 4.63 -0.34 -10.36
CA GLY A 115 3.18 -0.26 -10.55
C GLY A 115 2.57 1.01 -9.92
N SER A 116 1.25 1.01 -9.71
CA SER A 116 0.52 2.20 -9.26
C SER A 116 0.15 2.23 -7.77
N GLN A 117 0.38 1.13 -7.05
CA GLN A 117 -0.03 0.99 -5.64
C GLN A 117 1.09 1.33 -4.66
N ASN A 118 2.33 1.39 -5.15
CA ASN A 118 3.49 1.70 -4.32
C ASN A 118 3.64 3.21 -4.14
N TYR A 119 4.20 3.59 -3.00
CA TYR A 119 4.52 4.97 -2.69
C TYR A 119 5.87 5.38 -3.30
N CYS A 120 5.93 6.55 -3.95
CA CYS A 120 7.17 7.10 -4.50
C CYS A 120 7.52 8.44 -3.86
N GLN A 121 8.78 8.58 -3.44
CA GLN A 121 9.36 9.89 -3.17
C GLN A 121 9.98 10.44 -4.46
N ILE A 122 9.67 11.67 -4.84
CA ILE A 122 10.22 12.30 -6.04
C ILE A 122 10.89 13.61 -5.62
N ILE A 123 12.19 13.72 -5.86
CA ILE A 123 13.01 14.87 -5.49
C ILE A 123 13.48 15.55 -6.77
N PHE A 124 13.02 16.77 -7.01
CA PHE A 124 13.52 17.62 -8.09
C PHE A 124 14.57 18.58 -7.53
N ILE A 125 15.70 18.70 -8.19
CA ILE A 125 16.78 19.63 -7.80
C ILE A 125 16.99 20.60 -8.96
N THR A 126 16.65 21.87 -8.75
CA THR A 126 16.60 22.89 -9.80
C THR A 126 16.84 24.28 -9.22
N ASP A 127 17.26 25.21 -10.06
CA ASP A 127 17.32 26.64 -9.76
C ASP A 127 15.96 27.36 -9.97
N CYS A 128 14.86 26.58 -9.99
CA CYS A 128 13.50 27.04 -10.28
C CYS A 128 13.32 27.70 -11.66
N GLY A 129 14.08 27.25 -12.66
CA GLY A 129 13.85 27.64 -14.04
C GLY A 129 12.41 27.31 -14.50
N VAL A 130 11.79 28.24 -15.23
CA VAL A 130 10.39 28.14 -15.68
C VAL A 130 10.23 27.61 -17.10
N GLY A 131 11.35 27.39 -17.80
CA GLY A 131 11.38 26.98 -19.20
C GLY A 131 10.83 28.05 -20.16
N MET A 132 10.82 27.75 -21.45
CA MET A 132 10.37 28.68 -22.50
C MET A 132 9.56 27.96 -23.58
N GLY A 133 8.56 28.67 -24.11
CA GLY A 133 7.70 28.21 -25.20
C GLY A 133 6.59 27.25 -24.74
N PRO A 134 6.12 26.35 -25.62
CA PRO A 134 5.04 25.40 -25.31
C PRO A 134 5.30 24.53 -24.09
N SER A 135 6.56 24.17 -23.84
CA SER A 135 7.02 23.34 -22.73
C SER A 135 7.36 24.12 -21.44
N SER A 136 6.95 25.40 -21.35
CA SER A 136 7.14 26.22 -20.15
C SER A 136 6.22 25.77 -19.03
N LEU A 137 6.67 25.94 -17.78
CA LEU A 137 5.93 25.58 -16.58
C LEU A 137 4.54 26.24 -16.54
N LYS A 138 4.44 27.48 -17.02
CA LYS A 138 3.16 28.20 -17.10
C LYS A 138 2.15 27.48 -18.01
N ASN A 139 2.59 26.98 -19.16
CA ASN A 139 1.72 26.23 -20.07
C ASN A 139 1.34 24.86 -19.48
N THR A 140 2.28 24.17 -18.82
CA THR A 140 1.98 22.92 -18.11
C THR A 140 0.88 23.13 -17.05
N ILE A 141 0.94 24.22 -16.28
CA ILE A 141 -0.10 24.57 -15.30
C ILE A 141 -1.46 24.79 -15.99
N ILE A 142 -1.49 25.56 -17.09
CA ILE A 142 -2.72 25.80 -17.86
C ILE A 142 -3.29 24.48 -18.38
N ASN A 143 -2.45 23.61 -18.93
CA ASN A 143 -2.85 22.30 -19.45
C ASN A 143 -3.51 21.44 -18.36
N ILE A 144 -2.96 21.42 -17.13
CA ILE A 144 -3.55 20.69 -16.00
C ILE A 144 -4.90 21.28 -15.60
N GLN A 145 -5.02 22.61 -15.52
CA GLN A 145 -6.27 23.28 -15.19
C GLN A 145 -7.37 22.98 -16.21
N THR A 146 -7.05 23.09 -17.50
CA THR A 146 -7.97 22.77 -18.59
C THR A 146 -8.41 21.31 -18.54
N TYR A 147 -7.48 20.39 -18.30
CA TYR A 147 -7.79 18.97 -18.16
C TYR A 147 -8.72 18.69 -16.97
N LYS A 148 -8.44 19.26 -15.80
CA LYS A 148 -9.28 19.10 -14.61
C LYS A 148 -10.68 19.69 -14.81
N ALA A 149 -10.78 20.86 -15.44
CA ALA A 149 -12.06 21.48 -15.76
C ALA A 149 -12.89 20.59 -16.71
N ALA A 150 -12.25 19.99 -17.72
CA ALA A 150 -12.91 19.05 -18.64
C ALA A 150 -13.40 17.78 -17.90
N CYS A 151 -12.62 17.25 -16.95
CA CYS A 151 -13.03 16.10 -16.14
C CYS A 151 -14.25 16.41 -15.25
N VAL A 152 -14.28 17.59 -14.61
CA VAL A 152 -15.42 18.01 -13.79
C VAL A 152 -16.67 18.19 -14.64
N ALA A 153 -16.55 18.79 -15.82
CA ALA A 153 -17.65 18.94 -16.76
C ALA A 153 -18.20 17.57 -17.22
N ALA A 154 -17.32 16.61 -17.53
CA ALA A 154 -17.70 15.25 -17.90
C ALA A 154 -18.42 14.50 -16.75
N ALA A 155 -17.93 14.63 -15.51
CA ALA A 155 -18.55 14.02 -14.33
C ALA A 155 -19.92 14.62 -14.01
N ALA A 156 -20.08 15.94 -14.17
CA ALA A 156 -21.38 16.62 -14.03
C ALA A 156 -22.38 16.16 -15.10
N ALA A 157 -21.93 16.01 -16.35
CA ALA A 157 -22.75 15.49 -17.43
C ALA A 157 -23.18 14.03 -17.19
N ALA A 158 -22.29 13.18 -16.68
CA ALA A 158 -22.60 11.79 -16.34
C ALA A 158 -23.64 11.69 -15.20
N THR A 159 -23.52 12.53 -14.17
CA THR A 159 -24.50 12.61 -13.07
C THR A 159 -25.87 13.08 -13.57
N ALA A 160 -25.91 14.06 -14.46
CA ALA A 160 -27.15 14.55 -15.07
C ALA A 160 -27.81 13.48 -15.97
N ALA A 161 -27.02 12.70 -16.71
CA ALA A 161 -27.51 11.57 -17.49
C ALA A 161 -28.10 10.45 -16.60
N ALA A 162 -27.43 10.11 -15.49
CA ALA A 162 -27.92 9.12 -14.53
C ALA A 162 -29.23 9.55 -13.83
N ALA A 163 -29.45 10.86 -13.63
CA ALA A 163 -30.68 11.40 -13.06
C ALA A 163 -31.87 11.42 -14.05
N THR A 164 -31.60 11.37 -15.36
CA THR A 164 -32.64 11.42 -16.41
C THR A 164 -33.04 10.03 -16.95
N ASP A 165 -32.21 9.01 -16.73
CA ASP A 165 -32.43 7.64 -17.23
C ASP A 165 -33.47 6.82 -16.43
N GLY A 166 -34.10 7.41 -15.40
CA GLY A 166 -35.21 6.80 -14.66
C GLY A 166 -36.54 6.71 -15.42
N ALA A 167 -36.62 7.20 -16.67
CA ALA A 167 -37.91 7.34 -17.37
C ALA A 167 -37.97 6.86 -18.85
N LYS A 168 -36.90 6.32 -19.45
CA LYS A 168 -36.95 5.90 -20.88
C LYS A 168 -36.14 4.64 -21.21
N VAL A 169 -36.55 3.49 -20.67
CA VAL A 169 -36.09 2.18 -21.17
C VAL A 169 -37.15 1.59 -22.11
N ALA A 170 -37.28 2.15 -23.32
CA ALA A 170 -37.93 1.50 -24.47
C ALA A 170 -37.79 2.37 -25.74
N ALA A 171 -36.57 2.52 -26.27
CA ALA A 171 -36.26 2.77 -27.69
C ALA A 171 -34.86 3.40 -27.84
N ALA A 172 -33.80 2.60 -27.72
CA ALA A 172 -32.48 2.98 -28.18
C ALA A 172 -31.65 1.72 -28.48
N ALA A 173 -32.14 0.91 -29.41
CA ALA A 173 -31.28 0.03 -30.19
C ALA A 173 -31.12 0.69 -31.55
N ILE A 174 -29.86 0.81 -32.01
CA ILE A 174 -29.36 1.42 -33.26
C ILE A 174 -28.69 2.80 -33.03
N GLY A 175 -27.36 2.77 -32.88
CA GLY A 175 -26.45 3.85 -33.27
C GLY A 175 -25.84 4.70 -32.16
N GLY A 176 -24.58 4.41 -31.81
CA GLY A 176 -23.64 5.36 -31.18
C GLY A 176 -23.62 5.42 -29.65
N THR A 177 -22.93 4.48 -29.02
CA THR A 177 -22.54 4.58 -27.60
C THR A 177 -21.47 5.65 -27.41
N ASN A 178 -21.86 6.87 -27.05
CA ASN A 178 -20.97 7.79 -26.33
C ASN A 178 -21.41 7.82 -24.87
N SER A 179 -21.08 6.76 -24.13
CA SER A 179 -20.92 6.89 -22.68
C SER A 179 -19.93 8.02 -22.43
N ALA A 180 -20.27 8.99 -21.57
CA ALA A 180 -19.42 10.13 -21.21
C ALA A 180 -18.09 9.62 -20.60
N ALA A 181 -17.13 9.29 -21.46
CA ALA A 181 -15.82 8.83 -21.06
C ALA A 181 -15.05 10.02 -20.49
N VAL A 182 -14.46 9.84 -19.31
CA VAL A 182 -13.53 10.82 -18.74
C VAL A 182 -12.43 11.09 -19.77
N PRO A 183 -12.10 12.37 -20.07
CA PRO A 183 -11.05 12.70 -21.02
C PRO A 183 -9.75 11.98 -20.65
N GLN A 184 -9.17 11.22 -21.57
CA GLN A 184 -7.84 10.64 -21.34
C GLN A 184 -6.77 11.70 -21.63
N PRO A 185 -5.72 11.81 -20.79
CA PRO A 185 -4.61 12.69 -21.09
C PRO A 185 -3.87 12.20 -22.34
N SER A 186 -3.35 13.12 -23.14
CA SER A 186 -2.47 12.74 -24.26
C SER A 186 -1.17 12.10 -23.73
N GLU A 187 -0.51 11.27 -24.54
CA GLU A 187 0.67 10.48 -24.11
C GLU A 187 1.81 11.32 -23.51
N ASN A 188 1.93 12.59 -23.93
CA ASN A 188 2.97 13.52 -23.49
C ASN A 188 2.48 14.59 -22.50
N GLN A 189 1.26 14.46 -21.98
CA GLN A 189 0.69 15.43 -21.04
C GLN A 189 0.70 14.89 -19.62
N TRP A 190 1.37 15.59 -18.72
CA TRP A 190 1.33 15.25 -17.29
C TRP A 190 0.11 15.89 -16.62
N VAL A 191 -0.72 15.06 -15.98
CA VAL A 191 -1.93 15.49 -15.26
C VAL A 191 -1.91 15.17 -13.76
N GLY A 192 -0.73 14.81 -13.25
CA GLY A 192 -0.52 14.32 -11.88
C GLY A 192 -0.14 12.84 -11.86
N PHE A 193 0.48 12.41 -10.76
CA PHE A 193 0.77 11.00 -10.54
C PHE A 193 -0.49 10.27 -10.08
N SER A 194 -0.76 9.12 -10.69
CA SER A 194 -1.90 8.27 -10.34
C SER A 194 -1.60 7.31 -9.17
N TYR A 195 -0.38 7.38 -8.63
CA TYR A 195 0.10 6.58 -7.51
C TYR A 195 0.43 7.52 -6.34
N PRO A 196 0.38 7.03 -5.10
CA PRO A 196 0.69 7.86 -3.95
C PRO A 196 2.15 8.33 -4.05
N SER A 197 2.36 9.64 -4.13
CA SER A 197 3.71 10.22 -4.26
C SER A 197 3.87 11.49 -3.44
N LYS A 198 5.12 11.83 -3.13
CA LYS A 198 5.49 13.12 -2.55
C LYS A 198 6.52 13.83 -3.43
N LEU A 199 6.15 14.98 -3.96
CA LEU A 199 7.04 15.83 -4.76
C LEU A 199 7.79 16.80 -3.85
N SER A 200 9.11 16.70 -3.81
CA SER A 200 9.98 17.62 -3.08
C SER A 200 10.80 18.42 -4.09
N PHE A 201 10.62 19.73 -4.14
CA PHE A 201 11.41 20.60 -4.99
C PHE A 201 12.51 21.25 -4.14
N MET A 202 13.76 20.89 -4.42
CA MET A 202 14.96 21.49 -3.84
C MET A 202 15.32 22.71 -4.70
N CYS A 203 14.90 23.88 -4.23
CA CYS A 203 14.97 25.13 -4.96
C CYS A 203 16.29 25.85 -4.64
N LEU A 204 17.27 25.74 -5.52
CA LEU A 204 18.59 26.35 -5.35
C LEU A 204 18.56 27.80 -5.83
N GLY A 205 18.44 28.75 -4.89
CA GLY A 205 18.42 30.17 -5.22
C GLY A 205 18.16 31.03 -3.99
N SER A 206 18.09 32.34 -4.20
CA SER A 206 17.85 33.33 -3.16
C SER A 206 16.59 34.13 -3.47
N LEU A 207 15.63 34.12 -2.56
CA LEU A 207 14.41 34.95 -2.67
C LEU A 207 14.70 36.45 -2.56
N ALA A 208 15.82 36.82 -1.93
CA ALA A 208 16.20 38.20 -1.71
C ALA A 208 16.86 38.82 -2.95
N THR A 209 17.73 38.07 -3.63
CA THR A 209 18.60 38.61 -4.68
C THR A 209 18.15 38.25 -6.10
N ASP A 210 17.37 37.18 -6.29
CA ASP A 210 16.96 36.70 -7.63
C ASP A 210 15.45 36.85 -7.87
N SER A 211 15.10 37.85 -8.69
CA SER A 211 13.70 38.11 -9.09
C SER A 211 13.10 37.00 -9.95
N ALA A 212 13.90 36.32 -10.79
CA ALA A 212 13.46 35.23 -11.63
C ALA A 212 13.20 33.99 -10.77
N PHE A 213 14.07 33.70 -9.80
CA PHE A 213 13.85 32.64 -8.79
C PHE A 213 12.58 32.88 -7.98
N ARG A 214 12.34 34.12 -7.52
CA ARG A 214 11.12 34.49 -6.80
C ARG A 214 9.84 34.33 -7.64
N CYS A 215 9.92 34.56 -8.95
CA CYS A 215 8.81 34.29 -9.86
C CYS A 215 8.61 32.78 -10.09
N GLY A 216 9.72 32.06 -10.30
CA GLY A 216 9.74 30.61 -10.49
C GLY A 216 9.12 29.87 -9.30
N THR A 217 9.56 30.15 -8.07
CA THR A 217 9.04 29.48 -6.87
C THR A 217 7.52 29.60 -6.73
N LYS A 218 6.92 30.74 -7.11
CA LYS A 218 5.45 30.91 -7.15
C LYS A 218 4.78 29.98 -8.16
N LEU A 219 5.38 29.80 -9.34
CA LEU A 219 4.85 28.88 -10.35
C LEU A 219 5.00 27.41 -9.94
N TYR A 220 6.12 27.03 -9.31
CA TYR A 220 6.29 25.68 -8.77
C TYR A 220 5.29 25.39 -7.64
N GLN A 221 5.01 26.35 -6.78
CA GLN A 221 3.93 26.23 -5.77
C GLN A 221 2.56 26.08 -6.45
N GLN A 222 2.27 26.93 -7.46
CA GLN A 222 1.03 26.84 -8.22
C GLN A 222 0.88 25.49 -8.94
N LEU A 223 1.96 24.88 -9.43
CA LEU A 223 1.95 23.54 -10.00
C LEU A 223 1.52 22.49 -8.96
N LEU A 224 2.04 22.55 -7.74
CA LEU A 224 1.63 21.65 -6.66
C LEU A 224 0.14 21.83 -6.33
N ASP A 225 -0.31 23.08 -6.17
CA ASP A 225 -1.69 23.40 -5.83
C ASP A 225 -2.67 22.93 -6.91
N VAL A 226 -2.34 23.20 -8.18
CA VAL A 226 -3.16 22.83 -9.34
C VAL A 226 -3.13 21.33 -9.60
N SER A 227 -1.99 20.66 -9.42
CA SER A 227 -1.90 19.20 -9.60
C SER A 227 -2.59 18.44 -8.47
N GLY A 228 -2.71 19.02 -7.27
CA GLY A 228 -3.28 18.36 -6.10
C GLY A 228 -2.40 17.24 -5.53
N GLN A 229 -1.12 17.22 -5.92
CA GLN A 229 -0.15 16.24 -5.43
C GLN A 229 0.38 16.69 -4.06
N LYS A 230 0.69 15.72 -3.18
CA LYS A 230 1.36 16.04 -1.92
C LYS A 230 2.79 16.49 -2.26
N GLY A 231 3.15 17.73 -1.94
CA GLY A 231 4.48 18.21 -2.23
C GLY A 231 4.89 19.42 -1.41
N GLN A 232 6.18 19.72 -1.43
CA GLN A 232 6.78 20.81 -0.66
C GLN A 232 7.95 21.42 -1.44
N LEU A 233 8.04 22.76 -1.40
CA LEU A 233 9.22 23.49 -1.83
C LEU A 233 10.18 23.65 -0.65
N PHE A 234 11.42 23.28 -0.87
CA PHE A 234 12.52 23.42 0.07
C PHE A 234 13.42 24.56 -0.40
N ILE A 235 13.34 25.70 0.29
CA ILE A 235 14.05 26.93 -0.06
C ILE A 235 15.05 27.28 1.06
N PRO A 236 16.32 27.57 0.73
CA PRO A 236 17.32 28.06 1.68
C PRO A 236 16.84 29.24 2.51
N ARG A 237 16.76 29.04 3.83
CA ARG A 237 16.50 30.12 4.79
C ARG A 237 17.80 30.86 5.05
N MET A 238 17.77 32.18 4.89
CA MET A 238 18.89 33.05 5.17
C MET A 238 18.71 33.61 6.59
N LYS A 239 19.58 33.22 7.52
CA LYS A 239 19.52 33.72 8.92
C LYS A 239 20.03 35.15 8.96
N MET A 240 19.21 36.07 9.49
CA MET A 240 19.68 37.39 9.95
C MET A 240 20.50 37.19 11.22
N LYS A 241 21.69 37.75 11.30
CA LYS A 241 22.44 37.84 12.54
C LYS A 241 22.08 39.19 13.18
N HIS A 242 21.31 39.22 14.27
CA HIS A 242 21.08 40.43 15.06
C HIS A 242 21.48 40.20 16.52
N GLU A 243 22.36 41.10 16.98
CA GLU A 243 22.64 41.57 18.36
C GLU A 243 23.22 40.64 19.44
N GLU A 244 24.53 40.81 19.68
CA GLU A 244 25.07 41.09 21.01
C GLU A 244 25.95 42.35 20.92
N SER A 245 25.42 43.48 21.40
CA SER A 245 26.11 44.47 22.25
C SER A 245 25.28 45.75 22.32
N ALA A 246 24.61 45.91 23.46
CA ALA A 246 24.17 47.22 23.92
C ALA A 246 25.40 48.06 24.26
N GLY A 247 25.43 49.31 23.78
CA GLY A 247 26.45 50.30 24.10
C GLY A 247 26.11 51.63 23.44
N ASP A 248 25.64 52.57 24.25
CA ASP A 248 25.21 53.92 23.88
C ASP A 248 26.25 54.73 23.07
N GLY A 249 25.76 55.53 22.12
CA GLY A 249 26.55 56.58 21.47
C GLY A 249 25.83 57.21 20.27
N GLU A 250 25.32 58.43 20.43
CA GLU A 250 24.78 59.27 19.34
C GLU A 250 25.86 59.62 18.29
N ALA A 251 25.53 59.49 16.98
CA ALA A 251 26.05 60.38 15.92
C ALA A 251 25.32 60.21 14.55
N SER A 252 24.91 61.36 14.01
CA SER A 252 24.46 61.82 12.68
C SER A 252 24.31 60.91 11.43
N PRO A 253 23.44 61.32 10.47
CA PRO A 253 23.20 60.61 9.22
C PRO A 253 24.20 61.05 8.14
N ASN A 254 24.90 60.11 7.49
CA ASN A 254 25.53 60.37 6.19
C ASN A 254 25.58 59.10 5.33
N THR A 255 25.06 59.28 4.11
CA THR A 255 25.08 58.48 2.88
C THR A 255 26.21 57.46 2.70
N GLY A 256 25.81 56.22 2.37
CA GLY A 256 26.67 55.12 1.90
C GLY A 256 25.93 53.78 1.98
N ASP A 257 24.89 53.61 1.16
CA ASP A 257 24.06 52.40 1.06
C ASP A 257 24.76 51.32 0.21
N ASP A 258 25.68 50.55 0.81
CA ASP A 258 26.30 49.36 0.20
C ASP A 258 26.56 48.21 1.22
N GLY A 259 26.04 48.34 2.45
CA GLY A 259 26.34 47.41 3.55
C GLY A 259 25.30 46.30 3.81
N GLU A 260 24.06 46.47 3.35
CA GLU A 260 22.94 45.62 3.77
C GLU A 260 22.78 44.33 2.91
N ASP A 261 23.36 44.31 1.70
CA ASP A 261 23.26 43.20 0.73
C ASP A 261 24.24 42.03 0.98
N THR A 262 25.19 42.18 1.90
CA THR A 262 26.16 41.11 2.23
C THR A 262 25.54 39.99 3.08
N LEU A 263 24.38 40.23 3.69
CA LEU A 263 23.81 39.34 4.73
C LEU A 263 22.76 38.33 4.21
N ARG A 264 22.32 38.43 2.96
CA ARG A 264 21.24 37.59 2.39
C ARG A 264 21.71 36.80 1.15
N GLN A 265 22.71 35.96 1.35
CA GLN A 265 23.37 35.23 0.25
C GLN A 265 23.23 33.72 0.38
N LEU A 266 23.13 33.04 -0.78
CA LEU A 266 23.08 31.58 -0.85
C LEU A 266 24.48 31.04 -0.59
N THR A 267 24.64 30.31 0.51
CA THR A 267 25.91 29.69 0.88
C THR A 267 25.83 28.16 0.78
N ARG A 268 27.00 27.50 0.71
CA ARG A 268 27.10 26.04 0.83
C ARG A 268 26.37 25.54 2.08
N ALA A 269 26.60 26.18 3.23
CA ALA A 269 25.97 25.82 4.49
C ALA A 269 24.44 25.94 4.45
N SER A 270 23.91 27.06 3.97
CA SER A 270 22.45 27.25 3.88
C SER A 270 21.78 26.26 2.91
N SER A 271 22.49 25.83 1.87
CA SER A 271 21.96 24.81 0.95
C SER A 271 21.92 23.43 1.60
N LEU A 272 22.98 23.04 2.32
CA LEU A 272 23.06 21.74 2.99
C LEU A 272 22.02 21.62 4.11
N GLU A 273 21.78 22.69 4.88
CA GLU A 273 20.72 22.75 5.92
C GLU A 273 19.33 22.43 5.33
N VAL A 274 19.08 22.82 4.07
CA VAL A 274 17.82 22.51 3.38
C VAL A 274 17.75 21.05 2.94
N PHE A 275 18.85 20.48 2.45
CA PHE A 275 18.93 19.05 2.14
C PHE A 275 18.76 18.20 3.39
N GLU A 276 19.35 18.60 4.51
CA GLU A 276 19.17 18.00 5.83
C GLU A 276 17.71 18.06 6.28
N THR A 277 17.11 19.25 6.28
CA THR A 277 15.70 19.43 6.64
C THR A 277 14.77 18.57 5.77
N MET A 278 15.07 18.46 4.47
CA MET A 278 14.31 17.59 3.56
C MET A 278 14.46 16.13 3.96
N CYS A 279 15.69 15.66 4.20
CA CYS A 279 15.96 14.29 4.58
C CYS A 279 15.24 13.90 5.88
N ASP A 280 15.30 14.76 6.90
CA ASP A 280 14.64 14.55 8.20
C ASP A 280 13.12 14.55 8.07
N THR A 281 12.56 15.35 7.17
CA THR A 281 11.12 15.43 6.94
C THR A 281 10.60 14.21 6.16
N ASN A 282 11.39 13.72 5.21
CA ASN A 282 10.95 12.78 4.18
C ASN A 282 11.30 11.32 4.50
N TYR A 283 12.46 11.10 5.10
CA TYR A 283 13.01 9.76 5.36
C TYR A 283 13.01 9.40 6.85
N ARG A 284 12.23 10.11 7.66
CA ARG A 284 12.05 9.78 9.06
C ARG A 284 11.53 8.36 9.20
N GLN A 285 12.29 7.52 9.89
CA GLN A 285 11.89 6.16 10.18
C GLN A 285 10.64 6.13 11.06
N PHE A 286 9.78 5.14 10.84
CA PHE A 286 8.67 4.87 11.75
C PHE A 286 9.16 3.99 12.89
N GLU A 287 9.28 4.60 14.05
CA GLU A 287 9.72 3.95 15.28
C GLU A 287 8.52 3.53 16.12
N ALA A 288 8.52 2.27 16.54
CA ALA A 288 7.48 1.69 17.35
C ALA A 288 8.06 0.73 18.39
N THR A 289 7.23 0.29 19.32
CA THR A 289 7.55 -0.76 20.28
C THR A 289 6.68 -1.97 20.01
N LEU A 290 7.29 -3.14 19.85
CA LEU A 290 6.60 -4.42 19.70
C LEU A 290 6.51 -5.09 21.06
N ARG A 291 5.28 -5.37 21.51
CA ARG A 291 4.99 -6.06 22.76
C ARG A 291 4.32 -7.39 22.49
N CYS A 292 4.91 -8.48 22.97
CA CYS A 292 4.33 -9.82 22.89
C CYS A 292 3.81 -10.26 24.26
N GLY A 293 2.51 -10.06 24.51
CA GLY A 293 1.85 -10.47 25.75
C GLY A 293 2.16 -9.58 26.97
N GLY A 294 1.88 -10.11 28.15
CA GLY A 294 1.99 -9.39 29.43
C GLY A 294 3.40 -9.37 30.04
N TYR A 295 4.30 -10.22 29.58
CA TYR A 295 5.63 -10.38 30.16
C TYR A 295 6.55 -9.23 29.71
N PHE A 296 7.02 -8.43 30.66
CA PHE A 296 7.72 -7.16 30.39
C PHE A 296 9.05 -7.31 29.62
N ARG A 297 9.68 -8.50 29.62
CA ARG A 297 10.90 -8.74 28.80
C ARG A 297 10.59 -9.07 27.34
N LEU A 298 9.31 -9.25 26.97
CA LEU A 298 8.88 -9.42 25.58
C LEU A 298 8.43 -8.09 24.96
N GLU A 299 9.19 -7.04 25.22
CA GLU A 299 8.99 -5.70 24.68
C GLU A 299 10.29 -5.23 24.04
N ASP A 300 10.26 -4.97 22.72
CA ASP A 300 11.44 -4.50 21.98
C ASP A 300 11.12 -3.24 21.14
N PRO A 301 12.05 -2.27 21.09
CA PRO A 301 11.99 -1.17 20.15
C PRO A 301 12.26 -1.68 18.72
N ILE A 302 11.40 -1.29 17.79
CA ILE A 302 11.45 -1.71 16.39
C ILE A 302 11.33 -0.52 15.44
N THR A 303 11.84 -0.73 14.23
CA THR A 303 11.61 0.13 13.08
C THR A 303 10.69 -0.59 12.09
N VAL A 304 9.62 0.07 11.67
CA VAL A 304 8.70 -0.42 10.62
C VAL A 304 9.09 0.25 9.31
N TRP A 305 9.51 -0.56 8.32
CA TRP A 305 9.98 -0.09 7.02
C TRP A 305 9.19 -0.67 5.85
N PRO A 306 8.76 0.11 4.86
CA PRO A 306 8.77 1.57 4.83
C PRO A 306 7.86 2.16 5.91
N ALA A 307 7.97 3.47 6.18
CA ALA A 307 7.07 4.13 7.12
C ALA A 307 5.60 3.95 6.66
N PRO A 308 4.69 3.48 7.54
CA PRO A 308 3.28 3.35 7.21
C PRO A 308 2.66 4.70 6.84
N LEU A 309 1.95 4.74 5.72
CA LEU A 309 1.21 5.93 5.31
C LEU A 309 -0.10 6.04 6.12
N PRO A 310 -0.60 7.26 6.35
CA PRO A 310 -1.93 7.47 6.91
C PRO A 310 -2.98 6.78 6.04
N TYR A 311 -3.88 6.01 6.66
CA TYR A 311 -4.99 5.39 5.97
C TYR A 311 -6.13 6.39 5.87
N THR A 312 -6.51 6.77 4.65
CA THR A 312 -7.68 7.62 4.38
C THR A 312 -8.78 6.80 3.73
N ALA A 313 -9.98 6.83 4.33
CA ALA A 313 -11.17 6.21 3.77
C ALA A 313 -12.31 7.22 3.72
N ARG A 314 -13.11 7.13 2.66
CA ARG A 314 -14.35 7.88 2.51
C ARG A 314 -15.53 6.99 2.88
N ASP A 315 -16.40 7.49 3.74
CA ASP A 315 -17.64 6.80 4.05
C ASP A 315 -18.66 6.92 2.90
N VAL A 316 -19.81 6.26 3.05
CA VAL A 316 -20.92 6.28 2.07
C VAL A 316 -21.50 7.68 1.87
N LEU A 317 -21.34 8.57 2.85
CA LEU A 317 -21.80 9.96 2.83
C LEU A 317 -20.72 10.95 2.32
N GLY A 318 -19.53 10.44 1.97
CA GLY A 318 -18.41 11.21 1.46
C GLY A 318 -17.51 11.84 2.53
N ALA A 319 -17.75 11.61 3.82
CA ALA A 319 -16.86 12.08 4.88
C ALA A 319 -15.56 11.30 4.89
N GLU A 320 -14.43 12.02 4.94
CA GLU A 320 -13.10 11.43 4.91
C GLU A 320 -12.57 11.24 6.33
N THR A 321 -12.23 10.00 6.68
CA THR A 321 -11.62 9.64 7.96
C THR A 321 -10.17 9.23 7.73
N THR A 322 -9.25 9.80 8.53
CA THR A 322 -7.83 9.48 8.47
C THR A 322 -7.41 8.76 9.75
N LYS A 323 -6.81 7.57 9.63
CA LYS A 323 -6.23 6.82 10.75
C LYS A 323 -4.71 6.72 10.63
N LEU A 324 -4.03 6.82 11.77
CA LEU A 324 -2.58 6.68 11.91
C LEU A 324 -2.24 5.43 12.71
N MET A 325 -1.20 4.71 12.29
CA MET A 325 -0.76 3.51 13.00
C MET A 325 -0.19 3.89 14.37
N SER A 326 -0.54 3.11 15.39
CA SER A 326 0.02 3.23 16.74
C SER A 326 1.53 3.00 16.73
N ARG A 327 2.25 3.69 17.62
CA ARG A 327 3.67 3.42 17.90
C ARG A 327 3.87 2.32 18.94
N ARG A 328 2.79 1.73 19.45
CA ARG A 328 2.80 0.55 20.31
C ARG A 328 2.02 -0.55 19.61
N LEU A 329 2.74 -1.58 19.15
CA LEU A 329 2.20 -2.73 18.46
C LEU A 329 2.07 -3.87 19.45
N GLU A 330 0.85 -4.33 19.71
CA GLU A 330 0.60 -5.39 20.69
C GLU A 330 0.19 -6.68 19.98
N VAL A 331 0.91 -7.77 20.25
CA VAL A 331 0.53 -9.11 19.76
C VAL A 331 -0.62 -9.63 20.61
N CYS A 332 -1.76 -9.89 19.97
CA CYS A 332 -2.98 -10.36 20.62
C CYS A 332 -3.13 -11.89 20.61
N GLY A 333 -2.46 -12.57 19.68
CA GLY A 333 -2.56 -14.02 19.54
C GLY A 333 -1.84 -14.54 18.31
N PHE A 334 -1.94 -15.85 18.09
CA PHE A 334 -1.28 -16.55 16.98
C PHE A 334 -2.30 -17.35 16.18
N VAL A 335 -2.19 -17.30 14.86
CA VAL A 335 -3.07 -18.01 13.93
C VAL A 335 -2.20 -18.76 12.92
N ARG A 336 -2.57 -19.99 12.55
CA ARG A 336 -1.83 -20.78 11.55
C ARG A 336 -1.87 -20.09 10.20
N MET A 337 -0.76 -20.13 9.45
CA MET A 337 -0.68 -19.53 8.11
C MET A 337 -1.75 -20.07 7.15
N ALA A 338 -2.11 -21.34 7.26
CA ALA A 338 -3.16 -21.97 6.45
C ALA A 338 -4.55 -21.39 6.70
N ASP A 339 -4.86 -20.97 7.93
CA ASP A 339 -6.18 -20.44 8.32
C ASP A 339 -6.31 -18.95 7.95
N ILE A 340 -5.20 -18.21 7.99
CA ILE A 340 -5.15 -16.80 7.55
C ILE A 340 -5.41 -16.70 6.04
N GLY A 341 -4.86 -17.62 5.25
CA GLY A 341 -4.97 -17.60 3.80
C GLY A 341 -4.23 -16.41 3.19
N SER A 342 -4.92 -15.57 2.42
CA SER A 342 -4.34 -14.37 1.79
C SER A 342 -5.31 -13.19 1.90
N PRO A 343 -5.46 -12.60 3.09
CA PRO A 343 -6.39 -11.50 3.30
C PRO A 343 -5.95 -10.26 2.51
N MET A 344 -6.91 -9.37 2.23
CA MET A 344 -6.60 -8.07 1.66
C MET A 344 -5.71 -7.29 2.64
N SER A 345 -4.55 -6.85 2.16
CA SER A 345 -3.62 -6.02 2.93
C SER A 345 -3.55 -4.62 2.31
N VAL A 346 -3.61 -3.59 3.15
CA VAL A 346 -3.39 -2.19 2.77
C VAL A 346 -1.93 -1.98 2.37
N SER A 347 -1.01 -2.50 3.17
CA SER A 347 0.43 -2.33 2.97
C SER A 347 1.22 -3.43 3.68
N ARG A 348 2.48 -3.59 3.29
CA ARG A 348 3.41 -4.56 3.87
C ARG A 348 4.69 -3.85 4.29
N HIS A 349 5.19 -4.22 5.46
CA HIS A 349 6.34 -3.57 6.08
C HIS A 349 7.27 -4.60 6.70
N LEU A 350 8.58 -4.43 6.55
CA LEU A 350 9.58 -5.13 7.32
C LEU A 350 9.62 -4.58 8.76
N ILE A 351 9.80 -5.47 9.71
CA ILE A 351 10.07 -5.13 11.11
C ILE A 351 11.53 -5.42 11.38
N LEU A 352 12.26 -4.39 11.82
CA LEU A 352 13.68 -4.45 12.13
C LEU A 352 13.90 -4.11 13.60
N PRO A 353 14.69 -4.89 14.37
CA PRO A 353 15.04 -4.54 15.74
C PRO A 353 15.90 -3.28 15.76
N ARG A 354 15.73 -2.45 16.80
CA ARG A 354 16.56 -1.26 17.01
C ARG A 354 17.41 -1.40 18.26
N SER A 355 18.71 -1.17 18.16
CA SER A 355 19.55 -1.01 19.35
C SER A 355 19.34 0.40 19.93
N ILE A 356 18.90 0.49 21.19
CA ILE A 356 18.88 1.77 21.91
C ILE A 356 20.28 1.97 22.47
N THR A 357 21.13 2.73 21.79
CA THR A 357 22.28 3.36 22.43
C THR A 357 21.75 4.43 23.37
N THR A 358 21.78 4.19 24.68
CA THR A 358 21.53 5.22 25.68
C THR A 358 22.59 6.31 25.55
N THR A 359 22.29 7.38 24.82
CA THR A 359 22.96 8.67 25.02
C THR A 359 22.53 9.17 26.39
N SER A 360 23.25 8.72 27.42
CA SER A 360 23.12 9.20 28.79
C SER A 360 23.52 10.67 28.84
N GLY A 361 22.53 11.55 28.79
CA GLY A 361 22.64 12.87 29.41
C GLY A 361 22.99 12.70 30.88
N SER A 362 24.07 13.36 31.29
CA SER A 362 24.49 13.68 32.66
C SER A 362 23.54 13.24 33.78
N ALA A 363 23.83 12.09 34.38
CA ALA A 363 23.41 11.78 35.75
C ALA A 363 24.68 11.62 36.58
N GLU A 364 24.79 12.47 37.59
CA GLU A 364 25.92 12.61 38.49
C GLU A 364 26.32 11.29 39.15
N GLN A 365 27.63 11.06 39.19
CA GLN A 365 28.26 10.07 40.04
C GLN A 365 27.98 10.43 41.51
N THR A 366 27.25 9.55 42.20
CA THR A 366 27.36 9.46 43.66
C THR A 366 27.78 8.04 43.99
N GLU A 367 29.05 7.92 44.37
CA GLU A 367 29.66 6.74 44.96
C GLU A 367 28.91 6.31 46.23
N GLY A 368 28.73 5.00 46.45
CA GLY A 368 28.31 4.52 47.76
C GLY A 368 27.96 3.03 47.83
N GLY A 369 28.95 2.22 48.25
CA GLY A 369 28.71 1.15 49.23
C GLY A 369 28.30 -0.24 48.73
N LYS A 370 29.28 -1.15 48.71
CA LYS A 370 29.06 -2.60 48.79
C LYS A 370 28.28 -2.94 50.08
N ALA A 371 27.16 -3.65 49.97
CA ALA A 371 26.65 -4.49 51.03
C ALA A 371 25.93 -5.70 50.43
N ALA A 372 26.57 -6.87 50.58
CA ALA A 372 25.92 -8.15 50.41
C ALA A 372 24.89 -8.35 51.52
N VAL A 373 23.66 -8.72 51.16
CA VAL A 373 22.74 -9.38 52.09
C VAL A 373 22.10 -10.56 51.36
N ASN A 374 22.65 -11.74 51.65
CA ASN A 374 21.91 -12.98 51.58
C ASN A 374 20.77 -12.92 52.60
N SER A 375 19.52 -13.02 52.16
CA SER A 375 18.48 -13.63 52.98
C SER A 375 17.57 -14.48 52.10
N ALA A 376 17.95 -15.75 52.02
CA ALA A 376 17.06 -16.83 51.63
C ALA A 376 15.90 -16.90 52.64
N LEU A 377 14.68 -16.66 52.17
CA LEU A 377 13.46 -17.13 52.82
C LEU A 377 12.85 -18.20 51.91
N LYS A 378 13.21 -19.45 52.21
CA LYS A 378 12.52 -20.64 51.75
C LYS A 378 11.15 -20.71 52.41
N ASN A 379 10.10 -20.70 51.60
CA ASN A 379 8.82 -21.39 51.76
C ASN A 379 8.39 -21.65 50.31
N GLY A 380 8.16 -22.86 49.78
CA GLY A 380 7.54 -24.03 50.37
C GLY A 380 6.26 -24.33 49.57
N HIS A 381 6.42 -25.01 48.42
CA HIS A 381 5.39 -25.62 47.55
C HIS A 381 4.44 -24.69 46.75
N GLY A 382 4.52 -24.78 45.41
CA GLY A 382 3.46 -24.39 44.49
C GLY A 382 3.98 -23.93 43.13
N HIS A 383 3.92 -24.83 42.12
CA HIS A 383 4.08 -24.60 40.67
C HIS A 383 5.14 -23.59 40.19
N SER A 384 6.15 -24.05 39.42
CA SER A 384 6.94 -23.14 38.56
C SER A 384 5.96 -22.29 37.74
N SER A 385 5.97 -20.97 37.91
CA SER A 385 5.03 -20.11 37.20
C SER A 385 5.26 -20.26 35.69
N ALA A 386 4.22 -20.08 34.87
CA ALA A 386 4.36 -20.12 33.41
C ALA A 386 5.47 -19.18 32.90
N GLU A 387 5.74 -18.10 33.65
CA GLU A 387 6.80 -17.13 33.41
C GLU A 387 8.20 -17.71 33.66
N GLU A 388 8.43 -18.48 34.73
CA GLU A 388 9.72 -19.14 34.98
C GLU A 388 10.04 -20.20 33.91
N ARG A 389 9.02 -20.93 33.45
CA ARG A 389 9.17 -21.89 32.34
C ARG A 389 9.49 -21.17 31.03
N LEU A 390 8.79 -20.08 30.74
CA LEU A 390 9.06 -19.23 29.58
C LEU A 390 10.49 -18.67 29.63
N GLU A 391 10.98 -18.22 30.79
CA GLU A 391 12.36 -17.77 30.94
C GLU A 391 13.37 -18.89 30.66
N ALA A 392 13.12 -20.12 31.13
CA ALA A 392 13.98 -21.26 30.86
C ALA A 392 14.00 -21.62 29.35
N ASP A 393 12.84 -21.57 28.70
CA ASP A 393 12.69 -21.85 27.27
C ASP A 393 13.37 -20.77 26.41
N ILE A 394 13.25 -19.49 26.77
CA ILE A 394 13.96 -18.37 26.13
C ILE A 394 15.47 -18.56 26.25
N LYS A 395 15.98 -18.84 27.45
CA LYS A 395 17.41 -19.09 27.66
C LYS A 395 17.91 -20.30 26.86
N ALA A 396 17.11 -21.37 26.79
CA ALA A 396 17.44 -22.55 25.99
C ALA A 396 17.45 -22.27 24.49
N PHE A 397 16.56 -21.40 23.98
CA PHE A 397 16.54 -20.98 22.58
C PHE A 397 17.84 -20.27 22.21
N TYR A 398 18.26 -19.28 23.01
CA TYR A 398 19.50 -18.55 22.77
C TYR A 398 20.77 -19.39 23.00
N ALA A 399 20.75 -20.34 23.95
CA ALA A 399 21.88 -21.26 24.16
C ALA A 399 22.10 -22.23 22.98
N LYS A 400 21.04 -22.61 22.26
CA LYS A 400 21.15 -23.46 21.06
C LYS A 400 21.73 -22.72 19.86
N SER A 401 21.51 -21.41 19.74
CA SER A 401 22.14 -20.61 18.67
C SER A 401 23.66 -20.45 18.84
N ASP A 402 24.21 -20.67 20.03
CA ASP A 402 25.64 -20.54 20.33
C ASP A 402 26.46 -21.82 20.03
N THR A 403 25.79 -22.94 19.70
CA THR A 403 26.42 -24.27 19.52
C THR A 403 26.30 -24.85 18.10
N GLY A 404 25.78 -24.08 17.13
CA GLY A 404 25.55 -24.53 15.76
C GLY A 404 26.23 -23.64 14.71
N GLU A 405 27.06 -24.26 13.88
CA GLU A 405 27.68 -23.78 12.62
C GLU A 405 27.51 -22.29 12.26
N HIS A 406 28.62 -21.55 12.35
CA HIS A 406 28.79 -20.23 11.74
C HIS A 406 28.33 -20.25 10.25
N HIS A 407 27.12 -19.76 9.98
CA HIS A 407 26.88 -19.10 8.71
C HIS A 407 27.68 -17.81 8.71
N GLN A 408 28.81 -17.87 8.01
CA GLN A 408 29.70 -16.76 7.68
C GLN A 408 28.86 -15.56 7.22
N HIS A 409 28.62 -14.62 8.12
CA HIS A 409 28.18 -13.28 7.77
C HIS A 409 29.42 -12.58 7.23
N ASP A 410 29.44 -12.30 5.92
CA ASP A 410 30.50 -11.52 5.29
C ASP A 410 30.69 -10.20 6.05
N GLU A 411 31.94 -9.99 6.46
CA GLU A 411 32.47 -8.73 6.94
C GLU A 411 32.37 -7.67 5.84
N HIS A 412 31.57 -6.64 6.07
CA HIS A 412 31.88 -5.31 5.57
C HIS A 412 31.37 -4.25 6.57
N HIS A 413 32.32 -3.91 7.45
CA HIS A 413 32.56 -2.66 8.18
C HIS A 413 31.39 -1.87 8.79
N GLY A 414 31.40 -1.81 10.13
CA GLY A 414 31.32 -0.53 10.83
C GLY A 414 30.12 -0.29 11.75
N LEU A 415 29.60 -1.30 12.44
CA LEU A 415 28.85 -1.10 13.70
C LEU A 415 29.27 -2.18 14.70
N ASP A 416 29.49 -1.75 15.94
CA ASP A 416 30.21 -2.43 17.01
C ASP A 416 29.86 -3.92 17.22
N GLY A 417 30.91 -4.75 17.35
CA GLY A 417 30.83 -6.18 17.69
C GLY A 417 30.38 -6.49 19.12
N ALA A 418 29.55 -5.63 19.73
CA ALA A 418 29.00 -5.82 21.08
C ALA A 418 27.53 -6.26 21.08
N ASP A 419 26.80 -6.10 19.97
CA ASP A 419 25.32 -6.24 19.95
C ASP A 419 24.79 -7.64 19.56
N VAL A 420 25.65 -8.59 19.18
CA VAL A 420 25.22 -9.97 18.82
C VAL A 420 24.76 -10.78 20.06
N SER A 421 25.10 -10.33 21.27
CA SER A 421 24.78 -11.02 22.54
C SER A 421 23.45 -10.62 23.17
N LYS A 422 22.72 -9.66 22.59
CA LYS A 422 21.49 -9.15 23.19
C LYS A 422 20.28 -9.97 22.72
N GLU A 423 19.59 -10.58 23.68
CA GLU A 423 18.29 -11.23 23.44
C GLU A 423 17.33 -10.22 22.77
N SER A 424 16.76 -10.58 21.62
CA SER A 424 15.79 -9.74 20.91
C SER A 424 14.50 -10.52 20.64
N VAL A 425 13.38 -9.93 21.07
CA VAL A 425 12.02 -10.39 20.81
C VAL A 425 11.79 -10.59 19.31
N CYS A 426 12.36 -9.74 18.46
CA CYS A 426 12.26 -9.90 17.01
C CYS A 426 12.87 -11.22 16.52
N VAL A 427 14.04 -11.60 17.04
CA VAL A 427 14.73 -12.85 16.64
C VAL A 427 13.97 -14.06 17.16
N LEU A 428 13.52 -14.01 18.42
CA LEU A 428 12.72 -15.06 19.04
C LEU A 428 11.39 -15.26 18.30
N LEU A 429 10.63 -14.18 18.10
CA LEU A 429 9.34 -14.20 17.43
C LEU A 429 9.48 -14.69 15.98
N HIS A 430 10.51 -14.23 15.28
CA HIS A 430 10.82 -14.71 13.93
C HIS A 430 11.04 -16.22 13.90
N GLY A 431 11.88 -16.74 14.81
CA GLY A 431 12.19 -18.17 14.90
C GLY A 431 10.93 -18.99 15.19
N ALA A 432 10.13 -18.57 16.18
CA ALA A 432 8.90 -19.24 16.58
C ALA A 432 7.87 -19.28 15.44
N LEU A 433 7.58 -18.13 14.82
CA LEU A 433 6.60 -18.04 13.73
C LEU A 433 6.99 -18.89 12.51
N LYS A 434 8.29 -18.96 12.21
CA LYS A 434 8.81 -19.77 11.11
C LYS A 434 8.70 -21.26 11.39
N VAL A 435 9.11 -21.72 12.57
CA VAL A 435 9.12 -23.15 12.94
C VAL A 435 7.69 -23.68 13.02
N GLU A 436 6.79 -22.92 13.64
CA GLU A 436 5.40 -23.33 13.84
C GLU A 436 4.48 -23.03 12.64
N ASN A 437 5.00 -22.36 11.60
CA ASN A 437 4.24 -21.94 10.43
C ASN A 437 2.96 -21.14 10.81
N MET A 438 3.15 -20.14 11.68
CA MET A 438 2.10 -19.28 12.21
C MET A 438 2.35 -17.80 11.87
N ALA A 439 1.33 -16.97 12.03
CA ALA A 439 1.46 -15.53 12.12
C ALA A 439 0.92 -15.03 13.46
N ALA A 440 1.50 -13.94 13.94
CA ALA A 440 1.01 -13.20 15.09
C ALA A 440 -0.04 -12.16 14.65
N LEU A 441 -1.22 -12.19 15.25
CA LEU A 441 -2.23 -11.13 15.13
C LEU A 441 -1.79 -9.94 15.99
N VAL A 442 -1.78 -8.75 15.43
CA VAL A 442 -1.25 -7.55 16.08
C VAL A 442 -2.27 -6.42 16.03
N LEU A 443 -2.48 -5.76 17.16
CA LEU A 443 -3.24 -4.53 17.26
C LEU A 443 -2.38 -3.35 16.84
N LEU A 444 -2.82 -2.67 15.77
CA LEU A 444 -2.15 -1.50 15.18
C LEU A 444 -2.78 -0.19 15.66
N GLY A 445 -3.94 -0.24 16.30
CA GLY A 445 -4.70 0.90 16.81
C GLY A 445 -6.16 0.52 17.06
N ASP A 446 -7.02 1.51 17.29
CA ASP A 446 -8.43 1.27 17.64
C ASP A 446 -9.21 0.60 16.49
N ASN A 447 -9.62 -0.64 16.74
CA ASN A 447 -10.26 -1.54 15.76
C ASN A 447 -9.43 -1.63 14.48
N TRP A 448 -8.10 -1.76 14.60
CA TRP A 448 -7.21 -1.88 13.46
C TRP A 448 -6.13 -2.93 13.72
N TYR A 449 -6.05 -3.93 12.85
CA TYR A 449 -5.23 -5.11 13.05
C TYR A 449 -4.26 -5.36 11.89
N GLY A 450 -3.25 -6.18 12.16
CA GLY A 450 -2.29 -6.68 11.18
C GLY A 450 -1.81 -8.08 11.54
N PHE A 451 -1.06 -8.70 10.62
CA PHE A 451 -0.38 -9.97 10.87
C PHE A 451 1.12 -9.82 10.72
N ILE A 452 1.87 -10.24 11.74
CA ILE A 452 3.33 -10.41 11.66
C ILE A 452 3.63 -11.87 11.35
N TYR A 453 4.44 -12.12 10.33
CA TYR A 453 4.87 -13.46 9.95
C TYR A 453 6.33 -13.45 9.51
N SER A 454 6.95 -14.63 9.48
CA SER A 454 8.27 -14.80 8.90
C SER A 454 8.18 -14.80 7.37
N TYR A 455 8.95 -13.95 6.71
CA TYR A 455 9.02 -13.83 5.26
C TYR A 455 10.45 -14.02 4.76
N ALA A 456 10.61 -14.74 3.66
CA ALA A 456 11.89 -14.89 2.97
C ALA A 456 11.89 -14.16 1.63
N ASP A 457 12.84 -13.25 1.44
CA ASP A 457 13.11 -12.70 0.10
C ASP A 457 14.06 -13.67 -0.63
N GLY A 458 13.48 -14.65 -1.32
CA GLY A 458 14.20 -15.78 -1.91
C GLY A 458 14.67 -16.82 -0.89
N LYS A 459 15.57 -17.74 -1.28
CA LYS A 459 15.97 -18.89 -0.43
C LYS A 459 16.96 -18.55 0.69
N LYS A 460 17.48 -17.32 0.78
CA LYS A 460 18.71 -17.04 1.57
C LYS A 460 18.53 -16.13 2.79
N LYS A 461 17.51 -15.27 2.88
CA LYS A 461 17.34 -14.34 4.02
C LYS A 461 15.89 -14.27 4.48
N TRP A 462 15.69 -14.42 5.79
CA TRP A 462 14.39 -14.37 6.44
C TRP A 462 14.30 -13.17 7.37
N ASN A 463 13.17 -12.46 7.36
CA ASN A 463 12.89 -11.30 8.20
C ASN A 463 11.43 -11.33 8.68
N LEU A 464 11.13 -10.56 9.72
CA LEU A 464 9.74 -10.31 10.12
C LEU A 464 9.08 -9.34 9.15
N MET A 465 7.87 -9.69 8.71
CA MET A 465 7.02 -8.86 7.87
C MET A 465 5.67 -8.65 8.54
N LEU A 466 5.24 -7.39 8.57
CA LEU A 466 3.91 -6.94 8.99
C LEU A 466 3.04 -6.70 7.76
N ASN A 467 1.92 -7.42 7.66
CA ASN A 467 0.81 -7.08 6.78
C ASN A 467 -0.22 -6.25 7.55
N VAL A 468 -0.49 -5.04 7.08
CA VAL A 468 -1.51 -4.15 7.64
C VAL A 468 -2.84 -4.45 6.97
N LEU A 469 -3.88 -4.79 7.75
CA LEU A 469 -5.23 -5.00 7.23
C LEU A 469 -5.95 -3.65 7.09
N PRO A 470 -7.05 -3.57 6.34
CA PRO A 470 -7.95 -2.44 6.44
C PRO A 470 -8.40 -2.23 7.90
N PRO A 471 -8.66 -1.00 8.35
CA PRO A 471 -9.27 -0.78 9.66
C PRO A 471 -10.66 -1.41 9.72
N GLY A 472 -10.95 -2.11 10.83
CA GLY A 472 -12.19 -2.84 11.04
C GLY A 472 -11.94 -4.13 11.81
N ASN A 473 -13.02 -4.69 12.37
CA ASN A 473 -12.97 -5.92 13.16
C ASN A 473 -13.28 -7.18 12.34
N ASP A 474 -14.06 -7.07 11.27
CA ASP A 474 -14.46 -8.20 10.40
C ASP A 474 -13.86 -8.04 9.00
N VAL A 475 -12.55 -7.78 8.95
CA VAL A 475 -11.81 -7.50 7.72
C VAL A 475 -11.33 -8.77 7.01
N VAL A 476 -11.37 -9.90 7.71
CA VAL A 476 -11.07 -11.23 7.19
C VAL A 476 -12.29 -12.12 7.46
N PRO A 477 -13.27 -12.17 6.53
CA PRO A 477 -14.59 -12.78 6.81
C PRO A 477 -14.55 -14.25 7.23
N TRP A 478 -13.51 -14.99 6.81
CA TRP A 478 -13.35 -16.39 7.18
C TRP A 478 -12.69 -16.59 8.55
N LEU A 479 -12.14 -15.54 9.17
CA LEU A 479 -11.72 -15.50 10.57
C LEU A 479 -12.78 -14.86 11.48
N GLY A 480 -13.75 -14.13 10.90
CA GLY A 480 -14.83 -13.46 11.61
C GLY A 480 -14.36 -12.19 12.33
N ASP A 481 -15.14 -11.77 13.33
CA ASP A 481 -14.79 -10.61 14.16
C ASP A 481 -13.55 -10.92 15.01
N LEU A 482 -12.47 -10.22 14.71
CA LEU A 482 -11.15 -10.40 15.33
C LEU A 482 -11.16 -10.18 16.86
N ARG A 483 -12.18 -9.51 17.42
CA ARG A 483 -12.32 -9.30 18.86
C ARG A 483 -12.85 -10.53 19.60
N TYR A 484 -13.52 -11.43 18.89
CA TYR A 484 -14.03 -12.68 19.46
C TYR A 484 -13.08 -13.86 19.24
N LEU A 485 -11.87 -13.61 18.74
CA LEU A 485 -10.82 -14.61 18.71
C LEU A 485 -10.33 -14.88 20.13
N GLY A 486 -10.51 -16.11 20.57
CA GLY A 486 -10.08 -16.61 21.88
C GLY A 486 -9.30 -17.91 21.76
N THR A 487 -8.93 -18.47 22.91
CA THR A 487 -8.30 -19.79 22.95
C THR A 487 -9.35 -20.88 22.76
N LEU A 488 -8.92 -22.10 22.45
CA LEU A 488 -9.84 -23.25 22.38
C LEU A 488 -10.50 -23.56 23.73
N GLU A 489 -9.91 -23.10 24.84
CA GLU A 489 -10.45 -23.26 26.19
C GLU A 489 -11.64 -22.33 26.45
N ASP A 490 -11.71 -21.21 25.74
CA ASP A 490 -12.78 -20.22 25.84
C ASP A 490 -13.99 -20.55 24.94
N ALA A 491 -13.90 -21.61 24.14
CA ALA A 491 -14.94 -21.98 23.19
C ALA A 491 -16.22 -22.48 23.89
N PHE A 492 -17.39 -22.01 23.43
CA PHE A 492 -18.65 -22.46 23.99
C PHE A 492 -18.90 -23.95 23.66
N PRO A 493 -19.50 -24.73 24.59
CA PRO A 493 -19.82 -26.14 24.34
C PRO A 493 -20.73 -26.31 23.12
N GLY A 494 -20.23 -27.01 22.09
CA GLY A 494 -20.97 -27.30 20.85
C GLY A 494 -20.67 -26.36 19.68
N GLU A 495 -19.87 -25.32 19.88
CA GLU A 495 -19.30 -24.55 18.76
C GLU A 495 -18.14 -25.31 18.13
N ASN A 496 -18.00 -25.19 16.80
CA ASN A 496 -16.86 -25.73 16.08
C ASN A 496 -15.94 -24.55 15.71
N PRO A 497 -14.93 -24.22 16.53
CA PRO A 497 -14.10 -23.02 16.38
C PRO A 497 -13.08 -23.13 15.24
N SER A 498 -13.30 -24.01 14.27
CA SER A 498 -12.40 -24.25 13.15
C SER A 498 -12.59 -23.21 12.05
N PHE A 499 -11.49 -22.67 11.54
CA PHE A 499 -11.48 -21.87 10.32
C PHE A 499 -11.56 -22.78 9.07
N PRO A 500 -12.12 -22.26 7.94
CA PRO A 500 -12.78 -20.98 7.78
C PRO A 500 -14.20 -20.97 8.39
N ILE A 501 -14.60 -19.83 8.97
CA ILE A 501 -15.98 -19.62 9.42
C ILE A 501 -16.91 -19.73 8.22
N LYS A 502 -17.98 -20.53 8.36
CA LYS A 502 -18.95 -20.80 7.29
C LYS A 502 -19.73 -19.53 6.98
N ALA A 503 -19.36 -18.85 5.90
CA ALA A 503 -20.14 -17.76 5.34
C ALA A 503 -21.46 -18.28 4.72
N ASP A 504 -22.42 -17.37 4.56
CA ASP A 504 -23.63 -17.64 3.79
C ASP A 504 -23.28 -18.15 2.40
N LYS A 505 -23.91 -19.27 2.00
CA LYS A 505 -23.63 -19.90 0.71
C LYS A 505 -23.87 -18.89 -0.41
N ARG A 506 -22.85 -18.60 -1.21
CA ARG A 506 -22.96 -17.71 -2.38
C ARG A 506 -23.72 -18.39 -3.52
N SER A 507 -24.13 -17.62 -4.51
CA SER A 507 -24.87 -18.10 -5.69
C SER A 507 -24.20 -19.28 -6.39
N TYR A 508 -22.88 -19.28 -6.51
CA TYR A 508 -22.10 -20.37 -7.12
C TYR A 508 -21.98 -21.63 -6.24
N SER A 509 -22.20 -21.50 -4.93
CA SER A 509 -22.22 -22.60 -3.95
C SER A 509 -23.64 -23.07 -3.60
N GLN A 510 -24.63 -22.52 -4.30
CA GLN A 510 -26.03 -22.89 -4.18
C GLN A 510 -26.59 -23.31 -5.54
N THR A 511 -27.64 -24.14 -5.50
CA THR A 511 -28.36 -24.49 -6.72
C THR A 511 -29.32 -23.35 -7.06
N ILE A 512 -28.88 -22.40 -7.88
CA ILE A 512 -29.71 -21.29 -8.36
C ILE A 512 -30.18 -21.53 -9.80
N VAL A 513 -31.29 -20.91 -10.17
CA VAL A 513 -31.86 -20.98 -11.53
C VAL A 513 -31.75 -19.61 -12.18
N VAL A 514 -31.17 -19.56 -13.39
CA VAL A 514 -30.97 -18.33 -14.16
C VAL A 514 -31.35 -18.57 -15.61
N TRP A 515 -32.46 -18.01 -16.08
CA TRP A 515 -32.99 -18.21 -17.45
C TRP A 515 -32.99 -16.94 -18.30
N ILE A 516 -31.99 -16.06 -18.09
CA ILE A 516 -31.80 -14.86 -18.92
C ILE A 516 -31.32 -15.24 -20.34
N ARG A 517 -30.53 -16.32 -20.45
CA ARG A 517 -30.02 -16.83 -21.74
C ARG A 517 -30.72 -18.14 -22.10
N GLN A 518 -30.99 -18.36 -23.38
CA GLN A 518 -31.63 -19.59 -23.87
C GLN A 518 -30.87 -20.86 -23.48
N SER A 519 -29.53 -20.82 -23.51
CA SER A 519 -28.66 -21.97 -23.24
C SER A 519 -28.82 -22.52 -21.82
N SER A 520 -29.03 -21.66 -20.81
CA SER A 520 -29.18 -22.11 -19.43
C SER A 520 -30.53 -22.80 -19.21
N LEU A 521 -31.61 -22.25 -19.76
CA LEU A 521 -32.93 -22.89 -19.76
C LEU A 521 -32.88 -24.27 -20.44
N GLN A 522 -32.26 -24.36 -21.62
CA GLN A 522 -32.10 -25.63 -22.32
C GLN A 522 -31.31 -26.65 -21.49
N SER A 523 -30.24 -26.22 -20.81
CA SER A 523 -29.42 -27.11 -19.98
C SER A 523 -30.20 -27.71 -18.79
N ASP A 524 -31.08 -26.93 -18.17
CA ASP A 524 -31.94 -27.38 -17.08
C ASP A 524 -32.98 -28.39 -17.57
N ILE A 525 -33.65 -28.10 -18.69
CA ILE A 525 -34.61 -29.04 -19.32
C ILE A 525 -33.90 -30.34 -19.71
N GLN A 526 -32.74 -30.25 -20.38
CA GLN A 526 -31.95 -31.43 -20.76
C GLN A 526 -31.49 -32.24 -19.55
N LYS A 527 -31.18 -31.59 -18.42
CA LYS A 527 -30.83 -32.29 -17.17
C LYS A 527 -32.01 -33.12 -16.64
N VAL A 528 -33.22 -32.55 -16.62
CA VAL A 528 -34.43 -33.28 -16.25
C VAL A 528 -34.71 -34.44 -17.20
N LEU A 529 -34.57 -34.23 -18.51
CA LEU A 529 -34.77 -35.29 -19.52
C LEU A 529 -33.72 -36.42 -19.41
N ARG A 530 -32.48 -36.10 -19.07
CA ARG A 530 -31.45 -37.13 -18.80
C ARG A 530 -31.80 -38.01 -17.60
N HIS A 531 -32.46 -37.45 -16.58
CA HIS A 531 -32.95 -38.23 -15.45
C HIS A 531 -34.21 -39.04 -15.80
N ALA A 532 -35.10 -38.48 -16.63
CA ALA A 532 -36.29 -39.18 -17.14
C ALA A 532 -35.94 -40.47 -17.89
N LYS A 533 -34.91 -40.45 -18.75
CA LYS A 533 -34.44 -41.62 -19.51
C LYS A 533 -33.87 -42.75 -18.65
N LYS A 534 -33.59 -42.49 -17.36
CA LYS A 534 -32.99 -43.43 -16.40
C LYS A 534 -33.97 -43.82 -15.30
N LEU A 535 -35.27 -43.72 -15.54
CA LEU A 535 -36.30 -44.19 -14.62
C LEU A 535 -36.45 -45.71 -14.75
N PRO A 536 -36.61 -46.46 -13.64
CA PRO A 536 -36.85 -46.02 -12.25
C PRO A 536 -35.59 -45.67 -11.42
N GLU A 537 -34.38 -45.92 -11.90
CA GLU A 537 -33.14 -45.79 -11.10
C GLU A 537 -32.87 -44.37 -10.57
N LYS A 538 -33.32 -43.33 -11.29
CA LYS A 538 -33.10 -41.92 -10.93
C LYS A 538 -34.40 -41.17 -10.55
N THR A 539 -35.44 -41.87 -10.10
CA THR A 539 -36.73 -41.27 -9.71
C THR A 539 -36.60 -40.09 -8.75
N GLN A 540 -35.82 -40.21 -7.68
CA GLN A 540 -35.60 -39.11 -6.73
C GLN A 540 -34.93 -37.87 -7.37
N HIS A 541 -33.97 -38.08 -8.27
CA HIS A 541 -33.25 -36.99 -8.94
C HIS A 541 -34.15 -36.29 -9.98
N PHE A 542 -34.94 -37.06 -10.71
CA PHE A 542 -35.94 -36.55 -11.66
C PHE A 542 -36.93 -35.61 -10.96
N TYR A 543 -37.61 -36.07 -9.89
CA TYR A 543 -38.59 -35.26 -9.18
C TYR A 543 -37.96 -34.07 -8.43
N LYS A 544 -36.72 -34.18 -7.94
CA LYS A 544 -36.00 -33.05 -7.34
C LYS A 544 -35.74 -31.93 -8.35
N GLU A 545 -35.26 -32.29 -9.55
CA GLU A 545 -34.99 -31.31 -10.61
C GLU A 545 -36.29 -30.76 -11.22
N LEU A 546 -37.32 -31.60 -11.39
CA LEU A 546 -38.66 -31.19 -11.82
C LEU A 546 -39.25 -30.14 -10.88
N ASN A 547 -39.23 -30.38 -9.57
CA ASN A 547 -39.71 -29.42 -8.59
C ASN A 547 -38.83 -28.16 -8.51
N ARG A 548 -37.52 -28.24 -8.82
CA ARG A 548 -36.66 -27.05 -8.96
C ARG A 548 -37.13 -26.17 -10.11
N ILE A 549 -37.32 -26.75 -11.30
CA ILE A 549 -37.80 -26.02 -12.48
C ILE A 549 -39.20 -25.46 -12.22
N ARG A 550 -40.11 -26.27 -11.64
CA ARG A 550 -41.47 -25.84 -11.30
C ARG A 550 -41.47 -24.60 -10.41
N ARG A 551 -40.74 -24.64 -9.30
CA ARG A 551 -40.64 -23.50 -8.38
C ARG A 551 -40.05 -22.27 -9.05
N ALA A 552 -38.99 -22.43 -9.85
CA ALA A 552 -38.38 -21.32 -10.57
C ALA A 552 -39.33 -20.69 -11.61
N ALA A 553 -40.03 -21.50 -12.39
CA ALA A 553 -41.01 -21.04 -13.37
C ALA A 553 -42.16 -20.26 -12.71
N LEU A 554 -42.68 -20.74 -11.57
CA LEU A 554 -43.72 -20.05 -10.82
C LEU A 554 -43.21 -18.74 -10.21
N SER A 555 -42.00 -18.73 -9.63
CA SER A 555 -41.40 -17.52 -9.08
C SER A 555 -41.12 -16.45 -10.14
N LEU A 556 -40.84 -16.86 -11.38
CA LEU A 556 -40.62 -15.96 -12.52
C LEU A 556 -41.91 -15.58 -13.26
N GLY A 557 -43.06 -16.19 -12.90
CA GLY A 557 -44.31 -16.03 -13.65
C GLY A 557 -44.31 -16.69 -15.04
N PHE A 558 -43.32 -17.53 -15.35
CA PHE A 558 -43.17 -18.21 -16.64
C PHE A 558 -43.99 -19.52 -16.67
N VAL A 559 -45.32 -19.39 -16.56
CA VAL A 559 -46.23 -20.54 -16.48
C VAL A 559 -46.25 -21.37 -17.77
N GLU A 560 -46.05 -20.73 -18.92
CA GLU A 560 -45.98 -21.40 -20.24
C GLU A 560 -44.85 -22.43 -20.33
N LEU A 561 -43.77 -22.25 -19.56
CA LEU A 561 -42.67 -23.23 -19.49
C LEU A 561 -43.14 -24.55 -18.88
N LEU A 562 -44.08 -24.52 -17.92
CA LEU A 562 -44.62 -25.74 -17.31
C LEU A 562 -45.42 -26.56 -18.34
N GLU A 563 -46.21 -25.87 -19.17
CA GLU A 563 -46.95 -26.48 -20.27
C GLU A 563 -45.99 -27.03 -21.33
N GLY A 564 -44.98 -26.25 -21.70
CA GLY A 564 -43.91 -26.68 -22.61
C GLY A 564 -43.18 -27.93 -22.12
N LEU A 565 -42.86 -27.99 -20.82
CA LEU A 565 -42.19 -29.15 -20.22
C LEU A 565 -43.10 -30.39 -20.19
N ALA A 566 -44.40 -30.23 -19.92
CA ALA A 566 -45.38 -31.32 -19.97
C ALA A 566 -45.49 -31.92 -21.38
N ASN A 567 -45.57 -31.08 -22.42
CA ASN A 567 -45.59 -31.50 -23.82
C ASN A 567 -44.30 -32.24 -24.22
N ILE A 568 -43.15 -31.79 -23.70
CA ILE A 568 -41.86 -32.48 -23.93
C ILE A 568 -41.88 -33.88 -23.30
N PHE A 569 -42.41 -34.05 -22.09
CA PHE A 569 -42.51 -35.37 -21.46
C PHE A 569 -43.42 -36.33 -22.25
N GLU A 570 -44.56 -35.85 -22.73
CA GLU A 570 -45.46 -36.67 -23.57
C GLU A 570 -44.79 -37.10 -24.88
N ARG A 571 -44.05 -36.18 -25.51
CA ARG A 571 -43.26 -36.51 -26.69
C ARG A 571 -42.16 -37.53 -26.36
N GLU A 572 -41.50 -37.40 -25.22
CA GLU A 572 -40.44 -38.33 -24.81
C GLU A 572 -40.99 -39.75 -24.60
N ILE A 573 -42.21 -39.91 -24.05
CA ILE A 573 -42.89 -41.20 -23.90
C ILE A 573 -43.03 -41.91 -25.26
N SER A 574 -43.39 -41.17 -26.31
CA SER A 574 -43.55 -41.72 -27.66
C SER A 574 -42.24 -42.21 -28.30
N THR A 575 -41.10 -41.74 -27.77
CA THR A 575 -39.75 -42.05 -28.26
C THR A 575 -39.00 -43.07 -27.40
N LEU A 576 -39.66 -43.64 -26.38
CA LEU A 576 -39.04 -44.62 -25.50
C LEU A 576 -38.70 -45.93 -26.26
N PRO A 577 -37.50 -46.50 -26.07
CA PRO A 577 -37.16 -47.82 -26.62
C PRO A 577 -38.09 -48.92 -26.08
N LEU A 578 -38.33 -49.97 -26.87
CA LEU A 578 -39.09 -51.16 -26.45
C LEU A 578 -38.47 -51.88 -25.24
N SER A 579 -37.20 -51.61 -24.93
CA SER A 579 -36.47 -52.13 -23.77
C SER A 579 -36.59 -51.26 -22.50
N ALA A 580 -37.31 -50.13 -22.56
CA ALA A 580 -37.48 -49.24 -21.41
C ALA A 580 -38.44 -49.82 -20.37
N SER A 581 -38.18 -49.57 -19.09
CA SER A 581 -39.06 -50.00 -18.01
C SER A 581 -40.46 -49.38 -18.15
N PRO A 582 -41.55 -50.15 -17.93
CA PRO A 582 -42.91 -49.62 -17.88
C PRO A 582 -43.10 -48.51 -16.83
N ASP A 583 -42.24 -48.43 -15.82
CA ASP A 583 -42.28 -47.35 -14.82
C ASP A 583 -41.97 -45.97 -15.44
N CYS A 584 -41.08 -45.91 -16.43
CA CYS A 584 -40.67 -44.65 -17.05
C CYS A 584 -41.86 -43.91 -17.69
N SER A 585 -42.69 -44.61 -18.47
CA SER A 585 -43.88 -44.03 -19.09
C SER A 585 -44.93 -43.63 -18.05
N MET A 586 -45.12 -44.42 -16.99
CA MET A 586 -46.05 -44.09 -15.90
C MET A 586 -45.64 -42.82 -15.14
N GLN A 587 -44.35 -42.70 -14.76
CA GLN A 587 -43.84 -41.53 -14.03
C GLN A 587 -43.86 -40.27 -14.91
N LEU A 588 -43.50 -40.37 -16.20
CA LEU A 588 -43.54 -39.24 -17.13
C LEU A 588 -44.97 -38.75 -17.37
N THR A 589 -45.93 -39.67 -17.53
CA THR A 589 -47.35 -39.34 -17.67
C THR A 589 -47.86 -38.64 -16.42
N HIS A 590 -47.52 -39.18 -15.23
CA HIS A 590 -47.86 -38.56 -13.94
C HIS A 590 -47.27 -37.14 -13.83
N ALA A 591 -45.98 -36.97 -14.11
CA ALA A 591 -45.31 -35.67 -14.06
C ALA A 591 -45.94 -34.64 -15.01
N ALA A 592 -46.29 -35.03 -16.25
CA ALA A 592 -46.95 -34.16 -17.21
C ALA A 592 -48.34 -33.72 -16.73
N MET A 593 -49.15 -34.65 -16.19
CA MET A 593 -50.46 -34.31 -15.62
C MET A 593 -50.33 -33.38 -14.41
N GLU A 594 -49.41 -33.66 -13.49
CA GLU A 594 -49.19 -32.85 -12.28
C GLU A 594 -48.68 -31.43 -12.60
N LEU A 595 -47.87 -31.26 -13.65
CA LEU A 595 -47.44 -29.92 -14.10
C LEU A 595 -48.61 -29.06 -14.62
N ARG A 596 -49.64 -29.68 -15.21
CA ARG A 596 -50.82 -28.96 -15.73
C ARG A 596 -51.87 -28.64 -14.65
N LYS A 597 -51.88 -29.37 -13.54
CA LYS A 597 -52.84 -29.15 -12.44
C LYS A 597 -52.67 -27.77 -11.81
N THR A 598 -53.78 -27.03 -11.69
CA THR A 598 -53.82 -25.71 -11.04
C THR A 598 -53.45 -25.76 -9.56
N ASN A 599 -53.75 -26.87 -8.87
CA ASN A 599 -53.39 -27.10 -7.47
C ASN A 599 -51.87 -27.13 -7.23
N ASN A 600 -51.08 -27.44 -8.26
CA ASN A 600 -49.62 -27.46 -8.19
C ASN A 600 -48.97 -26.14 -8.61
N ARG A 601 -49.76 -25.07 -8.73
CA ARG A 601 -49.24 -23.70 -8.93
C ARG A 601 -48.84 -23.02 -7.62
N ASP A 602 -49.10 -23.63 -6.46
CA ASP A 602 -48.56 -23.17 -5.18
C ASP A 602 -47.06 -23.47 -5.07
N LEU A 603 -46.29 -22.48 -4.62
CA LEU A 603 -44.84 -22.60 -4.40
C LEU A 603 -44.49 -23.67 -3.36
N LYS A 604 -45.39 -23.89 -2.38
CA LYS A 604 -45.21 -24.89 -1.31
C LYS A 604 -45.55 -26.33 -1.72
N SER A 605 -46.32 -26.52 -2.80
CA SER A 605 -46.66 -27.86 -3.30
C SER A 605 -45.39 -28.61 -3.75
N ILE A 606 -45.36 -29.93 -3.60
CA ILE A 606 -44.26 -30.78 -4.09
C ILE A 606 -44.88 -31.89 -4.91
N ILE A 607 -44.43 -32.05 -6.15
CA ILE A 607 -44.83 -33.18 -6.98
C ILE A 607 -44.05 -34.40 -6.49
N HIS A 608 -44.77 -35.38 -5.96
CA HIS A 608 -44.22 -36.66 -5.51
C HIS A 608 -44.30 -37.71 -6.63
N ALA A 609 -43.38 -38.68 -6.57
CA ALA A 609 -43.37 -39.82 -7.48
C ALA A 609 -44.62 -40.67 -7.33
N LEU A 610 -45.10 -41.25 -8.43
CA LEU A 610 -46.21 -42.19 -8.39
C LEU A 610 -45.74 -43.49 -7.69
N PRO A 611 -46.44 -43.98 -6.65
CA PRO A 611 -46.12 -45.25 -6.04
C PRO A 611 -46.41 -46.37 -7.05
N THR A 612 -45.37 -47.07 -7.49
CA THR A 612 -45.46 -48.19 -8.43
C THR A 612 -44.77 -49.40 -7.82
N GLN A 613 -45.15 -50.60 -8.27
CA GLN A 613 -44.51 -51.86 -7.82
C GLN A 613 -43.01 -51.90 -8.14
N TYR A 614 -42.57 -51.11 -9.12
CA TYR A 614 -41.17 -50.96 -9.55
C TYR A 614 -40.36 -50.00 -8.67
N ASN A 615 -41.02 -49.10 -7.92
CA ASN A 615 -40.37 -48.16 -6.99
C ASN A 615 -40.29 -48.71 -5.54
N GLN A 616 -40.84 -49.90 -5.26
CA GLN A 616 -40.88 -50.51 -3.93
C GLN A 616 -39.81 -51.60 -3.68
N LEU A 617 -39.00 -51.93 -4.69
CA LEU A 617 -37.95 -52.98 -4.63
C LEU A 617 -36.52 -52.41 -4.53
N GLY A 618 -36.38 -51.15 -4.12
CA GLY A 618 -35.09 -50.47 -3.93
C GLY A 618 -34.76 -50.21 -2.48
#